data_AF-A0A2N1DFS8-F1
#
_entry.id   AF-A0A2N1DFS8-F1
#
_cell.length_a   1.000
_cell.length_b   1.000
_cell.length_c   1.000
_cell.angle_alpha   90.00
_cell.angle_beta   90.00
_cell.angle_gamma   90.00
#
_symmetry.space_group_name_H-M   'P 1'
#
loop_
_entity.id
_entity.type
_entity.pdbx_description
1 polymer ?
#
loop_
_entity_poly.entity_id
_entity_poly.type
_entity_poly.pdbx_seq_one_letter_code
_entity_poly.pdbx_strand_id
1 'polypeptide(L)' 'MHIHVEVQKLYPDAGLPKFSFDDTDPSCLIMEYQSPRGFSTLAHGLMHGVVKYYKEAITIKPEHISGNSHVRFHLTKT' A
#
# COMPACT_ATOMS: atom_id res chain seq x y z
N MET A 1 -3.29 5.93 -9.33
CA MET A 1 -4.03 6.02 -8.05
C MET A 1 -5.21 6.99 -8.18
N HIS A 2 -6.43 6.51 -8.49
CA HIS A 2 -7.58 7.39 -8.77
C HIS A 2 -8.40 7.76 -7.52
N ILE A 3 -8.45 6.87 -6.53
CA ILE A 3 -9.37 7.00 -5.37
C ILE A 3 -8.91 8.08 -4.37
N HIS A 4 -7.60 8.23 -4.11
CA HIS A 4 -7.11 9.23 -3.15
C HIS A 4 -7.15 10.67 -3.69
N VAL A 5 -7.11 10.83 -5.01
CA VAL A 5 -7.22 12.15 -5.67
C VAL A 5 -8.60 12.75 -5.44
N GLU A 6 -9.67 11.93 -5.49
CA GLU A 6 -11.03 12.39 -5.23
C GLU A 6 -11.28 12.76 -3.75
N VAL A 7 -10.63 12.06 -2.80
CA VAL A 7 -10.70 12.41 -1.37
C VAL A 7 -9.96 13.71 -1.08
N GLN A 8 -8.81 13.96 -1.72
CA GLN A 8 -8.07 15.20 -1.55
C GLN A 8 -8.85 16.42 -2.07
N LYS A 9 -9.63 16.27 -3.14
CA LYS A 9 -10.52 17.33 -3.64
C LYS A 9 -11.59 17.74 -2.62
N LEU A 10 -12.06 16.79 -1.80
CA LEU A 10 -13.05 17.02 -0.74
C LEU A 10 -12.40 17.51 0.56
N TYR A 11 -11.15 17.14 0.82
CA TYR A 11 -10.40 17.48 2.04
C TYR A 11 -8.95 17.89 1.69
N PRO A 12 -8.72 19.15 1.29
CA PRO A 12 -7.40 19.61 0.85
C PRO A 12 -6.32 19.52 1.93
N ASP A 13 -6.69 19.58 3.22
CA ASP A 13 -5.79 19.47 4.36
C ASP A 13 -5.54 18.03 4.83
N ALA A 14 -6.08 17.03 4.12
CA ALA A 14 -5.83 15.65 4.48
C ALA A 14 -4.36 15.30 4.20
N GLY A 15 -3.58 15.07 5.26
CA GLY A 15 -2.24 14.46 5.20
C GLY A 15 -2.33 13.01 4.70
N LEU A 16 -2.59 12.84 3.41
CA LEU A 16 -2.81 11.55 2.79
C LEU A 16 -1.50 10.77 2.70
N PRO A 17 -1.56 9.44 2.84
CA PRO A 17 -0.44 8.58 2.51
C PRO A 17 -0.06 8.74 1.04
N LYS A 18 1.24 8.82 0.77
CA LYS A 18 1.82 8.73 -0.57
C LYS A 18 2.07 7.26 -0.89
N PHE A 19 1.77 6.90 -2.13
CA PHE A 19 2.02 5.57 -2.66
C PHE A 19 2.81 5.68 -3.96
N SER A 20 3.92 4.97 -4.03
CA SER A 20 4.68 4.70 -5.25
C SER A 20 4.62 3.21 -5.54
N PHE A 21 4.66 2.87 -6.83
CA PHE A 21 4.61 1.50 -7.31
C PHE A 21 5.79 1.27 -8.24
N ASP A 22 6.43 0.12 -8.10
CA ASP A 22 7.38 -0.43 -9.04
C ASP A 22 6.87 -1.81 -9.46
N ASP A 23 6.45 -1.88 -10.72
CA ASP A 23 5.84 -3.04 -11.38
C ASP A 23 6.70 -3.52 -12.56
N THR A 24 8.00 -3.20 -12.53
CA THR A 24 8.95 -3.62 -13.57
C THR A 24 9.10 -5.14 -13.66
N ASP A 25 8.81 -5.87 -12.58
CA ASP A 25 8.75 -7.32 -12.55
C ASP A 25 7.30 -7.83 -12.73
N PRO A 26 7.00 -8.61 -13.78
CA PRO A 26 5.67 -9.18 -14.00
C PRO A 26 5.15 -10.09 -12.88
N SER A 27 6.04 -10.62 -12.04
CA SER A 27 5.72 -11.54 -10.94
C SER A 27 5.69 -10.86 -9.57
N CYS A 28 6.18 -9.62 -9.48
CA CYS A 28 6.35 -8.90 -8.23
C CYS A 28 5.93 -7.43 -8.38
N LEU A 29 4.96 -7.02 -7.56
CA LEU A 29 4.62 -5.62 -7.39
C LEU A 29 5.23 -5.11 -6.10
N ILE A 30 6.07 -4.09 -6.21
CA ILE A 30 6.60 -3.36 -5.06
C ILE A 30 5.73 -2.12 -4.86
N MET A 31 5.09 -2.02 -3.69
CA MET A 31 4.34 -0.83 -3.29
C MET A 31 5.01 -0.15 -2.11
N GLU A 32 5.43 1.08 -2.30
CA GLU A 32 6.00 1.89 -1.24
C GLU A 32 4.93 2.80 -0.64
N TYR A 33 4.77 2.68 0.68
CA TYR A 33 3.79 3.40 1.48
C TYR A 33 4.50 4.38 2.40
N GLN A 34 4.16 5.66 2.26
CA GLN A 34 4.66 6.73 3.12
C GLN A 34 3.49 7.50 3.73
N SER A 35 3.42 7.57 5.05
CA SER A 35 2.33 8.23 5.76
C SER A 35 2.83 8.93 7.02
N PRO A 36 2.48 10.21 7.22
CA PRO A 36 2.81 10.90 8.47
C PRO A 36 2.09 10.32 9.69
N ARG A 37 1.03 9.52 9.49
CA ARG A 37 0.19 8.98 10.57
C ARG A 37 0.57 7.56 11.01
N GLY A 38 1.55 6.93 10.36
CA GLY A 38 2.05 5.63 10.80
C GLY A 38 1.08 4.45 10.66
N PHE A 39 0.09 4.52 9.75
CA PHE A 39 -0.93 3.48 9.59
C PHE A 39 -0.54 2.33 8.64
N SER A 40 0.73 1.96 8.58
CA SER A 40 1.19 0.86 7.70
C SER A 40 0.53 -0.49 8.04
N THR A 41 0.31 -0.79 9.32
CA THR A 41 -0.36 -2.02 9.76
C THR A 41 -1.82 -2.09 9.27
N LEU A 42 -2.52 -0.96 9.26
CA LEU A 42 -3.88 -0.88 8.72
C LEU A 42 -3.85 -1.11 7.21
N ALA A 43 -2.95 -0.45 6.48
CA ALA A 43 -2.77 -0.64 5.05
C ALA A 43 -2.50 -2.12 4.72
N HIS A 44 -1.63 -2.77 5.50
CA HIS A 44 -1.32 -4.20 5.35
C HIS A 44 -2.56 -5.08 5.54
N GLY A 45 -3.36 -4.82 6.58
CA GLY A 45 -4.62 -5.53 6.83
C GLY A 45 -5.64 -5.36 5.70
N LEU A 46 -5.76 -4.16 5.14
CA LEU A 46 -6.63 -3.91 3.99
C LEU A 46 -6.18 -4.71 2.75
N MET A 47 -4.88 -4.76 2.48
CA MET A 47 -4.34 -5.56 1.37
C MET A 47 -4.65 -7.05 1.54
N HIS A 48 -4.45 -7.59 2.75
CA HIS A 48 -4.84 -8.97 3.05
C HIS A 48 -6.33 -9.24 2.87
N GLY A 49 -7.19 -8.28 3.27
CA GLY A 49 -8.64 -8.37 3.04
C GLY A 49 -8.99 -8.47 1.56
N VAL A 50 -8.35 -7.65 0.72
CA VAL A 50 -8.55 -7.67 -0.74
C VAL A 50 -8.08 -9.01 -1.33
N VAL A 51 -6.86 -9.45 -1.01
CA VAL A 51 -6.32 -10.74 -1.50
C VAL A 51 -7.25 -11.89 -1.13
N LYS A 52 -7.74 -11.93 0.12
CA LYS A 52 -8.70 -12.93 0.59
C LYS A 52 -10.03 -12.86 -0.14
N TYR A 53 -10.55 -11.66 -0.39
CA TYR A 53 -11.83 -11.47 -1.08
C TYR A 53 -11.79 -11.96 -2.53
N TYR A 54 -10.71 -11.65 -3.26
CA TYR A 54 -10.53 -12.08 -4.65
C TYR A 54 -10.01 -13.52 -4.80
N LYS A 55 -9.67 -14.20 -3.69
CA LYS A 55 -9.13 -15.57 -3.67
C LYS A 55 -7.84 -15.71 -4.51
N GLU A 56 -7.04 -14.65 -4.56
CA GLU A 56 -5.77 -14.62 -5.27
C GLU A 56 -4.66 -15.18 -4.37
N ALA A 57 -3.70 -15.91 -4.95
CA ALA A 57 -2.55 -16.45 -4.25
C ALA A 57 -1.40 -15.41 -4.18
N ILE A 58 -1.64 -14.29 -3.51
CA ILE A 58 -0.65 -13.21 -3.40
C ILE A 58 -0.01 -13.24 -2.02
N THR A 59 1.32 -13.36 -1.99
CA THR A 59 2.12 -13.21 -0.77
C THR A 59 2.49 -11.75 -0.60
N ILE A 60 2.16 -11.16 0.56
CA ILE A 60 2.51 -9.78 0.89
C ILE A 60 3.58 -9.80 1.99
N LYS A 61 4.72 -9.15 1.75
CA LYS A 61 5.81 -9.01 2.74
C LYS A 61 6.10 -7.53 3.02
N PRO A 62 5.89 -7.05 4.25
CA PRO A 62 6.28 -5.69 4.63
C PRO A 62 7.78 -5.60 4.95
N GLU A 63 8.41 -4.55 4.44
CA GLU A 63 9.76 -4.12 4.74
C GLU A 63 9.70 -2.71 5.35
N HIS A 64 10.03 -2.59 6.63
CA HIS A 64 9.96 -1.32 7.34
C HIS A 64 11.22 -0.49 7.07
N ILE A 65 11.08 0.60 6.32
CA ILE A 65 12.19 1.52 5.99
C ILE A 65 12.37 2.56 7.11
N SER A 66 11.26 3.12 7.60
CA SER A 66 11.24 4.04 8.74
C SER A 66 10.01 3.78 9.59
N GLY A 67 10.13 2.85 10.54
CA GLY A 67 9.05 2.46 11.45
C GLY A 67 7.75 2.14 10.69
N ASN A 68 6.64 2.74 11.13
CA ASN A 68 5.34 2.56 10.49
C ASN A 68 4.93 3.70 9.54
N SER A 69 5.75 4.75 9.47
CA SER A 69 5.51 5.89 8.57
C SER A 69 6.03 5.61 7.17
N HIS A 70 7.01 4.72 6.99
CA HIS A 70 7.54 4.36 5.68
C HIS A 70 7.78 2.86 5.60
N VAL A 71 6.97 2.18 4.80
CA VAL A 71 7.01 0.72 4.62
C VAL A 71 6.91 0.38 3.13
N ARG A 72 7.74 -0.55 2.68
CA ARG A 72 7.65 -1.13 1.34
C ARG A 72 6.98 -2.50 1.43
N PHE A 73 5.92 -2.71 0.66
CA PHE A 73 5.22 -3.97 0.56
C PHE A 73 5.66 -4.66 -0.73
N HIS A 74 6.15 -5.89 -0.59
CA HIS A 74 6.47 -6.76 -1.71
C HIS A 74 5.29 -7.71 -1.91
N LEU A 75 4.61 -7.59 -3.06
CA LEU A 75 3.47 -8.42 -3.42
C LEU A 75 3.90 -9.38 -4.54
N THR A 76 3.99 -10.67 -4.23
CA THR A 76 4.38 -11.70 -5.19
C THR A 76 3.19 -12.60 -5.49
N LYS A 77 2.87 -12.82 -6.76
CA LYS A 77 1.85 -13.78 -7.17
C LYS A 77 2.46 -15.18 -7.19
N THR A 78 1.81 -16.12 -6.50
CA THR A 78 2.21 -17.53 -6.38
C THR A 78 1.44 -18.39 -7.35
#